data_AF-A0A4Q3ULP9-F1
#
_entry.id   AF-A0A4Q3ULP9-F1
#
_cell.length_a   1.000
_cell.length_b   1.000
_cell.length_c   1.000
_cell.angle_alpha   90.00
_cell.angle_beta   90.00
_cell.angle_gamma   90.00
#
_symmetry.space_group_name_H-M   'P 1'
#
loop_
_entity.id
_entity.type
_entity.pdbx_description
1 polymer ?
#
loop_
_entity_poly.entity_id
_entity_poly.type
_entity_poly.pdbx_seq_one_letter_code
_entity_poly.pdbx_strand_id
1 'polypeptide(L)'
;MGGPRVRQSSSPFRRKGRVRAGGGDHQQHRRKNRGDAGVGRLRAAAPEILDRPDVGDTKGGHGWIVTVFDNDFNTVDQVIGILLVATGCTLDEAEMETWEIHNLGRSVVHHGGKEECEGVAEVIREIGIRVTVTEE
;
A
#
# COMPACT_ATOMS: atom_id res chain seq x y z
N MET A 1 -33.92 -15.96 39.25
CA MET A 1 -34.06 -15.58 37.83
C MET A 1 -32.76 -14.90 37.45
N GLY A 2 -31.77 -15.55 36.83
CA GLY A 2 -31.84 -16.24 35.54
C GLY A 2 -31.33 -15.27 34.47
N GLY A 3 -30.00 -15.17 34.32
CA GLY A 3 -29.40 -14.46 33.19
C GLY A 3 -29.73 -15.15 31.85
N PRO A 4 -29.39 -14.54 30.70
CA PRO A 4 -28.07 -14.85 30.19
C PRO A 4 -27.32 -13.71 29.49
N ARG A 5 -26.01 -13.88 29.53
CA ARG A 5 -24.95 -13.19 28.79
C ARG A 5 -25.16 -13.40 27.28
N VAL A 6 -25.09 -12.34 26.49
CA VAL A 6 -24.93 -12.46 25.03
C VAL A 6 -23.44 -12.47 24.70
N ARG A 7 -23.10 -13.46 23.89
CA ARG A 7 -21.77 -13.99 23.59
C ARG A 7 -20.99 -13.05 22.69
N GLN A 8 -19.72 -12.85 23.04
CA GLN A 8 -18.66 -12.62 22.06
C GLN A 8 -18.68 -13.79 21.07
N SER A 9 -18.73 -13.48 19.76
CA SER A 9 -18.46 -14.46 18.71
C SER A 9 -17.12 -14.12 18.08
N SER A 10 -16.23 -15.10 18.18
CA SER A 10 -14.84 -15.04 17.80
C SER A 10 -14.65 -15.79 16.48
N SER A 11 -13.99 -15.15 15.51
CA SER A 11 -13.12 -15.76 14.47
C SER A 11 -13.81 -16.67 13.42
N PRO A 12 -13.13 -17.16 12.34
CA PRO A 12 -11.74 -16.98 11.87
C PRO A 12 -11.61 -16.83 10.32
N PHE A 13 -11.12 -15.71 9.79
CA PHE A 13 -10.74 -15.67 8.35
C PHE A 13 -9.30 -16.11 8.11
N ARG A 14 -9.18 -17.44 8.03
CA ARG A 14 -8.28 -18.28 7.21
C ARG A 14 -7.09 -17.61 6.50
N ARG A 15 -5.90 -17.96 6.98
CA ARG A 15 -4.62 -17.98 6.25
C ARG A 15 -4.71 -18.91 5.03
N LYS A 16 -4.24 -18.46 3.86
CA LYS A 16 -3.88 -19.35 2.73
C LYS A 16 -2.39 -19.21 2.42
N GLY A 17 -1.62 -20.19 2.88
CA GLY A 17 -0.31 -20.53 2.29
C GLY A 17 -0.51 -21.56 1.17
N ARG A 18 0.27 -21.47 0.09
CA ARG A 18 0.39 -22.55 -0.88
C ARG A 18 1.85 -22.83 -1.25
N VAL A 19 2.22 -24.03 -0.83
CA VAL A 19 3.31 -24.96 -1.14
C VAL A 19 4.05 -24.86 -2.49
N ARG A 20 5.35 -25.16 -2.42
CA ARG A 20 6.28 -25.55 -3.50
C ARG A 20 6.29 -27.09 -3.67
N ALA A 21 6.50 -27.59 -4.90
CA ALA A 21 7.12 -28.88 -5.24
C ALA A 21 7.29 -28.94 -6.77
N GLY A 22 8.51 -29.10 -7.32
CA GLY A 22 9.10 -30.38 -7.78
C GLY A 22 8.98 -30.44 -9.32
N GLY A 23 9.94 -30.78 -10.18
CA GLY A 23 11.12 -31.65 -10.14
C GLY A 23 11.09 -32.41 -11.50
N GLY A 24 12.23 -32.58 -12.20
CA GLY A 24 12.25 -33.39 -13.44
C GLY A 24 13.43 -33.17 -14.39
N ASP A 25 14.37 -34.11 -14.32
CA ASP A 25 15.62 -34.29 -15.06
C ASP A 25 15.54 -34.47 -16.59
N HIS A 26 16.74 -34.61 -17.20
CA HIS A 26 17.10 -35.09 -18.55
C HIS A 26 17.34 -33.94 -19.56
N GLN A 27 18.44 -33.85 -20.35
CA GLN A 27 19.20 -34.90 -21.01
C GLN A 27 20.43 -34.30 -21.77
N GLN A 28 21.49 -35.12 -21.96
CA GLN A 28 22.51 -35.13 -23.05
C GLN A 28 23.61 -34.05 -23.10
N HIS A 29 24.90 -34.36 -22.88
CA HIS A 29 25.89 -35.15 -23.66
C HIS A 29 26.45 -34.49 -24.95
N ARG A 30 27.77 -34.19 -24.89
CA ARG A 30 28.79 -34.09 -25.98
C ARG A 30 28.65 -32.87 -26.92
N ARG A 31 29.68 -32.10 -27.27
CA ARG A 31 31.00 -32.44 -27.84
C ARG A 31 32.00 -31.28 -27.70
N LYS A 32 33.29 -31.63 -27.75
CA LYS A 32 34.48 -30.78 -27.90
C LYS A 32 34.39 -29.91 -29.17
N ASN A 33 34.91 -28.67 -29.12
CA ASN A 33 35.83 -28.23 -30.16
C ASN A 33 36.85 -27.20 -29.62
N ARG A 34 38.09 -27.39 -30.06
CA ARG A 34 39.30 -26.67 -29.68
C ARG A 34 39.82 -25.97 -30.93
N GLY A 35 40.19 -24.70 -30.81
CA GLY A 35 41.14 -24.03 -31.68
C GLY A 35 40.56 -22.95 -32.58
N ASP A 36 41.03 -21.72 -32.39
CA ASP A 36 41.56 -20.84 -33.44
C ASP A 36 42.01 -19.51 -32.81
N ALA A 37 43.10 -18.97 -33.31
CA ALA A 37 43.81 -17.80 -32.82
C ALA A 37 43.76 -16.71 -33.88
N GLY A 38 43.55 -15.46 -33.49
CA GLY A 38 44.02 -14.34 -34.30
C GLY A 38 43.21 -13.04 -34.24
N VAL A 39 43.90 -12.01 -33.74
CA VAL A 39 43.93 -10.61 -34.22
C VAL A 39 42.62 -9.82 -34.36
N GLY A 40 42.52 -8.72 -33.60
CA GLY A 40 41.60 -7.63 -33.90
C GLY A 40 41.43 -6.63 -32.77
N ARG A 41 42.27 -5.60 -32.75
CA ARG A 41 42.14 -4.41 -31.89
C ARG A 41 40.86 -3.64 -32.22
N LEU A 42 40.09 -3.17 -31.22
CA LEU A 42 39.61 -1.77 -31.04
C LEU A 42 38.39 -1.66 -30.09
N ARG A 43 38.61 -0.90 -29.01
CA ARG A 43 37.75 0.16 -28.44
C ARG A 43 36.38 -0.19 -27.81
N ALA A 44 36.39 -0.11 -26.48
CA ALA A 44 35.41 0.48 -25.56
C ALA A 44 33.94 0.63 -25.99
N ALA A 45 33.05 -0.05 -25.27
CA ALA A 45 31.86 0.56 -24.66
C ALA A 45 31.48 -0.28 -23.43
N ALA A 46 31.52 0.34 -22.25
CA ALA A 46 30.93 -0.20 -21.04
C ALA A 46 29.40 -0.36 -21.25
N PRO A 47 28.73 -1.32 -20.60
CA PRO A 47 27.28 -1.49 -20.76
C PRO A 47 26.55 -0.21 -20.30
N GLU A 48 25.65 0.29 -21.14
CA GLU A 48 24.70 1.34 -20.76
C GLU A 48 23.91 0.86 -19.54
N ILE A 49 24.14 1.55 -18.43
CA ILE A 49 23.39 1.39 -17.21
C ILE A 49 21.99 1.94 -17.52
N LEU A 50 20.98 1.08 -17.52
CA LEU A 50 19.59 1.50 -17.42
C LEU A 50 19.47 2.35 -16.15
N ASP A 51 19.30 3.66 -16.35
CA ASP A 51 18.95 4.63 -15.33
C ASP A 51 17.59 4.19 -14.76
N ARG A 52 17.63 3.41 -13.69
CA ARG A 52 16.45 3.15 -12.87
C ARG A 52 16.09 4.48 -12.22
N PRO A 53 14.83 4.95 -12.31
CA PRO A 53 14.45 6.13 -11.55
C PRO A 53 14.73 5.87 -10.08
N ASP A 54 15.39 6.86 -9.48
CA ASP A 54 15.71 6.98 -8.06
C ASP A 54 14.49 6.61 -7.22
N VAL A 55 14.51 5.42 -6.62
CA VAL A 55 13.55 5.06 -5.56
C VAL A 55 14.00 5.80 -4.32
N GLY A 56 13.49 7.02 -4.17
CA GLY A 56 13.81 7.91 -3.05
C GLY A 56 13.76 7.19 -1.71
N ASP A 57 14.79 7.45 -0.91
CA ASP A 57 15.07 7.01 0.46
C ASP A 57 13.93 6.23 1.18
N THR A 58 14.02 4.90 1.24
CA THR A 58 13.48 4.15 2.39
C THR A 58 14.44 4.25 3.57
N LYS A 59 14.74 5.47 4.02
CA LYS A 59 15.21 5.69 5.39
C LYS A 59 13.98 5.64 6.27
N GLY A 60 13.99 4.78 7.28
CA GLY A 60 12.91 4.62 8.26
C GLY A 60 12.70 5.88 9.08
N GLY A 61 12.09 6.89 8.46
CA GLY A 61 11.47 8.03 9.11
C GLY A 61 10.05 7.65 9.52
N HIS A 62 9.61 8.21 10.63
CA HIS A 62 8.28 8.06 11.18
C HIS A 62 7.22 8.29 10.09
N GLY A 63 6.24 7.40 10.01
CA GLY A 63 5.13 7.53 9.06
C GLY A 63 4.36 8.80 9.32
N TRP A 64 3.73 9.35 8.29
CA TRP A 64 2.74 10.42 8.45
C TRP A 64 1.36 9.82 8.34
N ILE A 65 0.42 10.40 9.07
CA ILE A 65 -0.97 9.96 9.09
C ILE A 65 -1.92 11.11 8.78
N VAL A 66 -3.02 10.79 8.10
CA VAL A 66 -4.12 11.71 7.81
C VAL A 66 -5.29 11.38 8.72
N THR A 67 -5.68 12.33 9.57
CA THR A 67 -6.84 12.20 10.47
C THR A 67 -7.97 13.12 10.02
N VAL A 68 -9.17 12.57 9.84
CA VAL A 68 -10.39 13.29 9.50
C VAL A 68 -11.27 13.39 10.74
N PHE A 69 -11.88 14.56 10.97
CA PHE A 69 -12.71 14.84 12.14
C PHE A 69 -14.17 15.03 11.74
N ASP A 70 -15.06 14.54 12.60
CA ASP A 70 -16.50 14.63 12.42
C ASP A 70 -17.01 16.07 12.40
N ASN A 71 -18.16 16.26 11.74
CA ASN A 71 -18.92 17.51 11.75
C ASN A 71 -20.40 17.28 11.46
N ASP A 72 -21.21 18.32 11.70
CA ASP A 72 -22.68 18.26 11.55
C ASP A 72 -23.20 18.63 10.14
N PHE A 73 -22.33 18.91 9.16
CA PHE A 73 -22.73 19.48 7.86
C PHE A 73 -22.45 18.59 6.65
N ASN A 74 -21.41 17.77 6.66
CA ASN A 74 -21.15 16.81 5.59
C ASN A 74 -22.02 15.56 5.77
N THR A 75 -22.54 15.03 4.68
CA THR A 75 -23.31 13.77 4.72
C THR A 75 -22.37 12.57 4.72
N VAL A 76 -22.85 11.43 5.26
CA VAL A 76 -22.12 10.15 5.24
C VAL A 76 -21.68 9.79 3.82
N ASP A 77 -22.58 9.87 2.84
CA ASP A 77 -22.25 9.55 1.43
C ASP A 77 -21.18 10.49 0.85
N GLN A 78 -21.19 11.77 1.24
CA GLN A 78 -20.19 12.74 0.79
C GLN A 78 -18.81 12.40 1.36
N VAL A 79 -18.74 12.00 2.65
CA VAL A 79 -17.49 11.60 3.29
C VAL A 79 -16.96 10.30 2.67
N ILE A 80 -17.80 9.27 2.49
CA ILE A 80 -17.41 8.03 1.81
C ILE A 80 -16.85 8.32 0.42
N GLY A 81 -17.57 9.16 -0.36
CA GLY A 81 -17.17 9.51 -1.72
C GLY A 81 -15.80 10.19 -1.78
N ILE A 82 -15.52 11.13 -0.87
CA ILE A 82 -14.22 11.81 -0.89
C ILE A 82 -13.08 10.91 -0.40
N LEU A 83 -13.34 10.01 0.56
CA LEU A 83 -12.33 9.05 1.03
C LEU A 83 -11.91 8.11 -0.10
N LEU A 84 -12.87 7.57 -0.86
CA LEU A 84 -12.59 6.74 -2.03
C LEU A 84 -11.71 7.44 -3.07
N VAL A 85 -11.98 8.72 -3.34
CA VAL A 85 -11.21 9.51 -4.32
C VAL A 85 -9.82 9.85 -3.80
N ALA A 86 -9.71 10.23 -2.53
CA ALA A 86 -8.46 10.72 -1.95
C ALA A 86 -7.45 9.60 -1.66
N THR A 87 -7.90 8.46 -1.13
CA THR A 87 -7.03 7.36 -0.67
C THR A 87 -6.97 6.20 -1.67
N GLY A 88 -7.99 6.05 -2.52
CA GLY A 88 -8.13 4.88 -3.39
C GLY A 88 -8.47 3.60 -2.64
N CYS A 89 -8.98 3.69 -1.40
CA CYS A 89 -9.41 2.54 -0.61
C CYS A 89 -10.66 1.86 -1.20
N THR A 90 -11.03 0.72 -0.63
CA THR A 90 -12.27 0.03 -0.99
C THR A 90 -13.50 0.70 -0.38
N LEU A 91 -14.69 0.43 -0.93
CA LEU A 91 -15.95 0.94 -0.37
C LEU A 91 -16.14 0.52 1.09
N ASP A 92 -15.90 -0.76 1.40
CA ASP A 92 -16.00 -1.30 2.77
C ASP A 92 -15.06 -0.55 3.74
N GLU A 93 -13.84 -0.21 3.31
CA GLU A 93 -12.90 0.58 4.14
C GLU A 93 -13.41 2.01 4.36
N ALA A 94 -13.83 2.70 3.30
CA ALA A 94 -14.40 4.05 3.39
C ALA A 94 -15.66 4.12 4.26
N GLU A 95 -16.52 3.10 4.19
CA GLU A 95 -17.70 2.97 5.04
C GLU A 95 -17.33 2.79 6.52
N MET A 96 -16.33 1.95 6.82
CA MET A 96 -15.85 1.76 8.20
C MET A 96 -15.21 3.03 8.76
N GLU A 97 -14.33 3.68 8.00
CA GLU A 97 -13.68 4.93 8.41
C GLU A 97 -14.72 6.05 8.62
N THR A 98 -15.70 6.16 7.72
CA THR A 98 -16.79 7.14 7.86
C THR A 98 -17.63 6.85 9.09
N TRP A 99 -17.90 5.57 9.38
CA TRP A 99 -18.60 5.18 10.60
C TRP A 99 -17.80 5.58 11.85
N GLU A 100 -16.49 5.39 11.86
CA GLU A 100 -15.62 5.81 12.96
C GLU A 100 -15.57 7.33 13.11
N ILE A 101 -15.45 8.08 12.02
CA ILE A 101 -15.53 9.55 12.03
C ILE A 101 -16.84 9.96 12.72
N HIS A 102 -17.97 9.48 12.23
CA HIS A 102 -19.29 9.89 12.74
C HIS A 102 -19.53 9.49 14.21
N ASN A 103 -19.09 8.30 14.64
CA ASN A 103 -19.44 7.77 15.96
C ASN A 103 -18.35 8.01 17.02
N LEU A 104 -17.10 8.16 16.63
CA LEU A 104 -15.94 8.34 17.53
C LEU A 104 -15.36 9.76 17.44
N GLY A 105 -15.85 10.58 16.51
CA GLY A 105 -15.45 11.97 16.31
C GLY A 105 -14.24 12.16 15.38
N ARG A 106 -13.51 11.09 15.05
CA ARG A 106 -12.40 11.09 14.08
C ARG A 106 -11.99 9.67 13.66
N SER A 107 -11.35 9.55 12.51
CA SER A 107 -10.62 8.34 12.09
C SER A 107 -9.33 8.69 11.36
N VAL A 108 -8.37 7.76 11.36
CA VAL A 108 -7.15 7.83 10.56
C VAL A 108 -7.43 7.11 9.25
N VAL A 109 -7.36 7.85 8.14
CA VAL A 109 -7.84 7.38 6.82
C VAL A 109 -6.71 7.06 5.85
N HIS A 110 -5.48 7.50 6.14
CA HIS A 110 -4.32 7.24 5.28
C HIS A 110 -3.01 7.29 6.07
N HIS A 111 -2.07 6.40 5.75
CA HIS A 111 -0.71 6.39 6.26
C HIS A 111 0.27 6.44 5.08
N GLY A 112 1.33 7.26 5.16
CA GLY A 112 2.30 7.35 4.07
C GLY A 112 3.43 8.34 4.32
N GLY A 113 4.04 8.81 3.24
CA GLY A 113 5.00 9.91 3.31
C GLY A 113 4.31 11.25 3.58
N LYS A 114 5.06 12.25 4.07
CA LYS A 114 4.49 13.58 4.35
C LYS A 114 3.80 14.20 3.13
N GLU A 115 4.48 14.22 1.98
CA GLU A 115 3.97 14.83 0.75
C GLU A 115 2.72 14.11 0.23
N GLU A 116 2.73 12.78 0.28
CA GLU A 116 1.57 11.94 -0.04
C GLU A 116 0.38 12.25 0.88
N CYS A 117 0.61 12.29 2.20
CA CYS A 117 -0.43 12.58 3.18
C CYS A 117 -1.00 14.00 3.05
N GLU A 118 -0.16 14.99 2.70
CA GLU A 118 -0.64 16.35 2.43
C GLU A 118 -1.51 16.40 1.17
N GLY A 119 -1.15 15.66 0.11
CA GLY A 119 -1.96 15.54 -1.10
C GLY A 119 -3.32 14.89 -0.83
N VAL A 120 -3.35 13.79 -0.08
CA VAL A 120 -4.61 13.15 0.36
C VAL A 120 -5.46 14.13 1.17
N ALA A 121 -4.84 14.84 2.13
CA ALA A 121 -5.54 15.80 2.96
C ALA A 121 -6.07 17.00 2.18
N GLU A 122 -5.39 17.46 1.13
CA GLU A 122 -5.88 18.52 0.24
C GLU A 122 -7.18 18.13 -0.45
N VAL A 123 -7.24 16.91 -1.03
CA VAL A 123 -8.46 16.39 -1.67
C VAL A 123 -9.60 16.29 -0.67
N ILE A 124 -9.36 15.77 0.53
CA ILE A 124 -10.42 15.64 1.55
C ILE A 124 -10.94 17.02 2.00
N ARG A 125 -10.07 18.03 2.10
CA ARG A 125 -10.48 19.40 2.48
C ARG A 125 -11.41 20.06 1.47
N GLU A 126 -11.51 19.56 0.23
CA GLU A 126 -12.43 20.12 -0.79
C GLU A 126 -13.90 20.08 -0.37
N ILE A 127 -14.30 19.10 0.45
CA ILE A 127 -15.67 19.02 0.99
C ILE A 127 -15.88 19.88 2.25
N GLY A 128 -14.85 20.63 2.69
CA GLY A 128 -14.90 21.51 3.85
C GLY A 128 -14.72 20.81 5.20
N ILE A 129 -14.49 19.50 5.24
CA ILE A 129 -14.28 18.74 6.47
C ILE A 129 -12.91 19.03 7.08
N ARG A 130 -12.82 18.98 8.42
CA ARG A 130 -11.56 19.21 9.14
C ARG A 130 -10.63 18.00 8.98
N VAL A 131 -9.39 18.26 8.58
CA VAL A 131 -8.34 17.23 8.37
C VAL A 131 -7.02 17.71 8.96
N THR A 132 -6.28 16.81 9.62
CA THR A 132 -4.90 17.06 10.10
C THR A 132 -3.93 16.03 9.55
N VAL A 133 -2.71 16.47 9.29
CA VAL A 133 -1.57 15.63 8.89
C VAL A 133 -0.51 15.71 9.99
N THR A 134 -0.15 14.58 10.59
CA THR A 134 0.79 14.52 11.73
C THR A 134 1.76 13.36 11.56
N GLU A 135 2.95 13.48 12.16
CA GLU A 135 3.93 12.40 12.29
C GLU A 135 3.44 11.39 13.34
N GLU A 136 3.63 10.08 13.07
CA GLU A 136 3.27 8.95 13.95
C GLU A 136 4.30 8.67 15.06
#